data_AF-A0A1Z9W355-F1
#
_entry.id   AF-A0A1Z9W355-F1
#
_cell.length_a   1.000
_cell.length_b   1.000
_cell.length_c   1.000
_cell.angle_alpha   90.00
_cell.angle_beta   90.00
_cell.angle_gamma   90.00
#
_symmetry.space_group_name_H-M   'P 1'
#
loop_
_entity.id
_entity.type
_entity.pdbx_description
1 polymer ?
#
loop_
_entity_poly.entity_id
_entity_poly.type
_entity_poly.pdbx_seq_one_letter_code
_entity_poly.pdbx_strand_id
1 'polypeptide(L)' 'MQLKVTYENVARTLAVRVGILLIIAGFALIIGCAAGALQFSTFEIAGHSGIRSLAGLAVFGCMLAALGSLE' A
#
# COMPACT_ATOMS: atom_id res chain seq x y z
N MET A 1 -15.16 3.54 17.27
CA MET A 1 -14.18 2.42 17.17
C MET A 1 -12.80 3.06 17.06
N GLN A 2 -11.98 3.06 18.11
CA GLN A 2 -10.62 3.59 18.00
C GLN A 2 -9.69 2.49 17.50
N LEU A 3 -9.10 2.67 16.31
CA LEU A 3 -8.04 1.78 15.85
C LEU A 3 -6.80 2.01 16.73
N LYS A 4 -6.41 0.99 17.50
CA LYS A 4 -5.08 0.96 18.12
C LYS A 4 -4.05 0.69 17.02
N VAL A 5 -3.29 1.73 16.66
CA VAL A 5 -2.20 1.65 15.66
C VAL A 5 -0.84 1.38 16.34
N THR A 6 -0.80 1.43 17.68
CA THR A 6 0.38 1.14 18.49
C THR A 6 0.09 -0.09 19.35
N TYR A 7 0.93 -1.10 19.20
CA TYR A 7 0.94 -2.36 19.92
C TYR A 7 2.19 -2.46 20.78
N GLU A 8 2.14 -3.24 21.87
CA GLU A 8 3.31 -3.52 22.72
C GLU A 8 4.46 -4.14 21.91
N ASN A 9 4.12 -4.97 20.91
CA ASN A 9 5.12 -5.52 20.01
C ASN A 9 5.50 -4.50 18.91
N VAL A 10 6.78 -4.14 18.87
CA VAL A 10 7.36 -3.20 17.90
C VAL A 10 7.19 -3.70 16.46
N ALA A 11 7.39 -5.01 16.23
CA ALA A 11 7.23 -5.61 14.90
C ALA A 11 5.81 -5.45 14.37
N ARG A 12 4.82 -5.55 15.26
CA ARG A 12 3.40 -5.42 14.94
C ARG A 12 3.02 -3.99 14.58
N THR A 13 3.46 -3.04 15.40
CA THR A 13 3.30 -1.59 15.13
C THR A 13 3.95 -1.21 13.80
N LEU A 14 5.14 -1.72 13.51
CA LEU A 14 5.83 -1.49 12.24
C LEU A 14 5.05 -2.08 11.07
N ALA A 15 4.58 -3.34 11.16
CA ALA A 15 3.82 -3.98 10.08
C ALA A 15 2.55 -3.20 9.73
N VAL A 16 1.80 -2.76 10.72
CA VAL A 16 0.57 -1.97 10.51
C VAL A 16 0.89 -0.60 9.91
N ARG A 17 1.90 0.11 10.43
CA ARG A 17 2.27 1.43 9.90
C ARG A 17 2.82 1.35 8.46
N VAL A 18 3.66 0.36 8.18
CA VAL A 18 4.19 0.11 6.83
C VAL A 18 3.06 -0.26 5.87
N GLY A 19 2.13 -1.13 6.29
CA GLY A 19 0.95 -1.46 5.49
C GLY A 19 0.11 -0.24 5.14
N ILE A 20 -0.20 0.61 6.14
CA ILE A 20 -0.94 1.86 5.92
C ILE A 20 -0.19 2.81 4.97
N LEU A 21 1.13 2.97 5.16
CA LEU A 21 1.95 3.80 4.27
C LEU A 21 1.94 3.30 2.83
N LEU A 22 2.00 1.98 2.62
CA LEU A 22 1.91 1.37 1.30
C LEU A 22 0.54 1.63 0.64
N ILE A 23 -0.54 1.56 1.40
CA ILE A 23 -1.89 1.87 0.89
C ILE A 23 -1.95 3.34 0.44
N ILE A 24 -1.46 4.26 1.27
CA ILE A 24 -1.43 5.70 0.95
C ILE A 24 -0.57 5.96 -0.28
N ALA A 25 0.62 5.34 -0.36
CA ALA A 25 1.51 5.47 -1.51
C ALA A 25 0.86 4.94 -2.79
N GLY A 26 0.24 3.76 -2.75
CA GLY A 26 -0.48 3.19 -3.89
C GLY A 26 -1.60 4.11 -4.37
N PHE A 27 -2.38 4.69 -3.45
CA PHE A 27 -3.46 5.61 -3.79
C PHE A 27 -2.92 6.92 -4.39
N ALA A 28 -1.87 7.49 -3.80
CA ALA A 28 -1.21 8.70 -4.30
C ALA A 28 -0.65 8.51 -5.71
N LEU A 29 -0.04 7.35 -5.99
CA LEU A 29 0.46 7.01 -7.32
C LEU A 29 -0.67 6.89 -8.35
N ILE A 30 -1.79 6.25 -7.99
CA ILE A 30 -2.96 6.17 -8.89
C ILE A 30 -3.53 7.57 -9.16
N ILE A 31 -3.65 8.43 -8.14
CA ILE A 31 -4.10 9.82 -8.33
C ILE A 31 -3.13 10.58 -9.23
N GLY A 32 -1.81 10.42 -9.04
CA GLY A 32 -0.79 11.04 -9.88
C GLY A 32 -0.91 10.60 -11.34
N CYS A 33 -1.20 9.31 -11.59
CA CYS A 33 -1.48 8.83 -12.94
C CYS A 33 -2.80 9.39 -13.50
N ALA A 34 -3.85 9.48 -12.69
CA ALA A 34 -5.15 10.02 -13.11
C ALA A 34 -5.09 11.53 -13.41
N ALA A 35 -4.26 12.27 -12.68
CA ALA A 35 -3.99 13.69 -12.91
C ALA A 35 -3.03 13.94 -14.09
N GLY A 36 -2.48 12.88 -14.70
CA GLY A 36 -1.52 12.98 -15.80
C GLY A 36 -0.10 13.39 -15.40
N ALA A 37 0.21 13.43 -14.10
CA ALA A 37 1.54 13.74 -13.59
C ALA A 37 2.51 12.57 -13.74
N LEU A 38 1.99 11.33 -13.81
CA LEU A 38 2.75 10.10 -13.98
C LEU A 38 2.15 9.27 -15.12
N GLN A 39 3.00 8.58 -15.88
CA GLN A 39 2.54 7.62 -16.90
C GLN A 39 2.49 6.20 -16.33
N PHE A 40 1.45 5.46 -16.67
CA PHE A 40 1.32 4.05 -16.29
C PHE A 40 2.44 3.17 -16.85
N SER A 41 3.07 3.57 -17.96
CA SER A 41 4.20 2.86 -18.56
C SER A 41 5.44 2.84 -17.66
N THR A 42 5.61 3.84 -16.80
CA THR A 42 6.72 3.87 -15.81
C THR A 42 6.57 2.77 -14.75
N PHE A 43 5.35 2.28 -14.54
CA PHE A 43 5.03 1.24 -13.56
C PHE A 43 4.78 -0.13 -14.20
N GLU A 44 5.06 -0.29 -15.50
CA GLU A 44 5.04 -1.60 -16.15
C GLU A 44 6.21 -2.45 -15.65
N ILE A 45 5.89 -3.40 -14.78
CA ILE A 45 6.81 -4.43 -14.32
C ILE A 45 6.47 -5.73 -15.04
N ALA A 46 7.49 -6.42 -15.57
CA ALA A 46 7.37 -7.72 -16.23
C ALA A 46 6.40 -7.76 -17.42
N GLY A 47 6.23 -6.65 -18.15
CA GLY A 47 5.35 -6.56 -19.32
C GLY A 47 3.85 -6.57 -18.98
N HIS A 48 3.49 -6.33 -17.71
CA HIS A 48 2.11 -6.15 -17.28
C HIS A 48 1.79 -4.68 -17.06
N SER A 49 0.55 -4.29 -17.42
CA SER A 49 0.03 -2.93 -17.26
C SER A 49 0.30 -2.37 -15.85
N GLY A 50 0.80 -1.13 -15.78
CA GLY A 50 1.13 -0.46 -14.52
C GLY A 50 -0.03 -0.39 -13.51
N ILE A 51 -1.28 -0.45 -13.99
CA ILE A 51 -2.48 -0.55 -13.13
C ILE A 51 -2.45 -1.80 -12.26
N ARG A 52 -2.02 -2.95 -12.82
CA ARG A 52 -1.92 -4.22 -12.08
C ARG A 52 -0.85 -4.15 -11.00
N SER A 53 0.29 -3.53 -11.32
CA SER A 53 1.41 -3.36 -10.39
C SER A 53 1.00 -2.46 -9.21
N LEU A 54 0.31 -1.35 -9.48
CA LEU A 54 -0.21 -0.43 -8.47
C LEU A 54 -1.31 -1.08 -7.60
N ALA A 55 -2.21 -1.85 -8.21
CA ALA A 55 -3.21 -2.62 -7.47
C ALA A 55 -2.55 -3.65 -6.55
N GLY A 56 -1.49 -4.34 -7.01
CA GLY A 56 -0.71 -5.28 -6.21
C GLY A 56 -0.08 -4.62 -4.98
N LEU A 57 0.49 -3.41 -5.14
CA LEU A 57 1.08 -2.67 -4.04
C LEU A 57 0.05 -2.28 -2.96
N ALA A 58 -1.13 -1.83 -3.38
CA ALA A 58 -2.22 -1.50 -2.45
C ALA A 58 -2.74 -2.74 -1.70
N VAL A 59 -2.96 -3.86 -2.42
CA VAL A 59 -3.40 -5.12 -1.81
C VAL A 59 -2.36 -5.67 -0.83
N PHE A 60 -1.08 -5.58 -1.18
CA PHE A 60 0.01 -5.99 -0.29
C PHE A 60 0.07 -5.13 0.98
N GLY A 61 -0.13 -3.82 0.87
CA GLY A 61 -0.26 -2.92 2.01
C GLY A 61 -1.43 -3.28 2.92
N CYS A 62 -2.60 -3.60 2.34
CA CYS A 62 -3.76 -4.10 3.08
C CYS A 62 -3.47 -5.42 3.80
N MET A 63 -2.80 -6.37 3.15
CA MET A 63 -2.41 -7.64 3.75
C MET A 63 -1.43 -7.45 4.91
N LEU A 64 -0.41 -6.61 4.76
CA LEU A 64 0.53 -6.30 5.85
C LEU A 64 -0.16 -5.64 7.04
N ALA A 65 -1.06 -4.69 6.78
CA ALA A 65 -1.83 -4.05 7.83
C ALA A 65 -2.76 -5.04 8.53
N ALA A 66 -3.41 -5.95 7.79
CA ALA A 66 -4.27 -6.98 8.33
C ALA A 66 -3.50 -8.02 9.16
N LEU A 67 -2.37 -8.54 8.64
CA LEU A 67 -1.51 -9.49 9.35
C LEU A 67 -0.91 -8.86 10.61
N GLY A 68 -0.45 -7.61 10.52
CA GLY A 68 -0.01 -6.85 11.68
C GLY A 68 -1.15 -6.56 12.65
N SER A 69 -2.40 -6.50 12.20
CA SER A 69 -3.55 -6.31 13.09
C SER A 69 -4.13 -7.63 13.62
N LEU A 70 -3.72 -8.79 13.09
CA LEU A 70 -4.23 -10.10 13.48
C LEU A 70 -3.49 -10.58 14.74
N GLU A 71 -4.14 -10.44 15.90
CA GLU A 71 -3.95 -11.25 17.11
C GLU A 71 -5.32 -11.77 17.52
#